data_AF-A0A967HCY2-F1
#
_entry.id   AF-A0A967HCY2-F1
#
_cell.length_a   1.000
_cell.length_b   1.000
_cell.length_c   1.000
_cell.angle_alpha   90.00
_cell.angle_beta   90.00
_cell.angle_gamma   90.00
#
_symmetry.space_group_name_H-M   'P 1'
#
loop_
_entity.id
_entity.type
_entity.pdbx_description
1 polymer ?
#
loop_
_entity_poly.entity_id
_entity_poly.type
_entity_poly.pdbx_seq_one_letter_code
_entity_poly.pdbx_strand_id
1 'polypeptide(L)' 'VRMQEAMAELNRRRAGRREDPIHLNIGISTGEAVAGNMGSPSRLNYTVLGETVNLAARLSEAAKDGETLMSSSTRRRVA' A
#
# COMPACT_ATOMS: atom_id res chain seq x y z
N VAL A 1 4.55 -8.43 5.84
CA VAL A 1 4.01 -9.80 5.66
C VAL A 1 2.58 -9.98 6.17
N ARG A 2 2.19 -9.46 7.36
CA ARG A 2 0.84 -9.64 7.92
C ARG A 2 -0.33 -9.31 6.99
N MET A 3 -0.23 -8.25 6.20
CA MET A 3 -1.29 -7.89 5.22
C MET A 3 -1.46 -8.97 4.14
N GLN A 4 -0.36 -9.57 3.66
CA GLN A 4 -0.43 -10.67 2.70
C GLN A 4 -1.02 -11.94 3.32
N GLU A 5 -0.67 -12.26 4.56
CA GLU A 5 -1.27 -13.37 5.32
C GLU A 5 -2.79 -13.19 5.48
N ALA A 6 -3.23 -11.96 5.81
CA ALA A 6 -4.63 -11.62 5.93
C ALA A 6 -5.37 -11.72 4.58
N MET A 7 -4.73 -11.32 3.48
CA MET A 7 -5.30 -11.48 2.13
C MET A 7 -5.45 -12.95 1.76
N ALA A 8 -4.47 -13.79 2.10
CA ALA A 8 -4.56 -15.24 1.89
C ALA A 8 -5.73 -15.87 2.68
N GLU A 9 -5.94 -15.45 3.93
CA GLU A 9 -7.10 -15.88 4.72
C GLU A 9 -8.43 -15.41 4.11
N LEU A 10 -8.50 -14.17 3.64
CA LEU A 10 -9.69 -13.66 2.97
C LEU A 10 -10.00 -14.48 1.71
N ASN A 11 -8.99 -14.80 0.90
CA ASN A 11 -9.15 -15.60 -0.31
C ASN A 11 -9.59 -17.04 -0.01
N ARG A 12 -9.15 -17.63 1.10
CA ARG A 12 -9.69 -18.94 1.54
C ARG A 12 -11.20 -18.89 1.80
N ARG A 13 -11.68 -17.83 2.45
CA ARG A 13 -13.12 -17.64 2.71
C ARG A 13 -13.91 -17.40 1.42
N ARG A 14 -13.34 -16.64 0.48
CA ARG A 14 -13.91 -16.40 -0.86
C ARG A 14 -14.01 -17.68 -1.69
N ALA A 15 -12.99 -18.52 -1.66
CA ALA A 15 -13.00 -19.81 -2.32
C ALA A 15 -14.16 -20.69 -1.80
N GLY A 16 -14.42 -20.68 -0.49
CA GLY A 16 -15.58 -21.36 0.11
C GLY A 16 -16.94 -20.85 -0.40
N ARG A 17 -17.00 -19.61 -0.91
CA ARG A 17 -18.18 -18.98 -1.52
C ARG A 17 -18.18 -19.04 -3.05
N ARG A 18 -17.18 -19.67 -3.66
CA ARG A 18 -16.96 -19.70 -5.13
C ARG A 18 -16.79 -18.30 -5.74
N GLU A 19 -16.18 -17.39 -4.99
CA GLU A 19 -15.82 -16.05 -5.44
C GLU A 19 -14.37 -16.02 -5.95
N ASP A 20 -14.09 -15.13 -6.91
CA ASP A 20 -12.74 -14.92 -7.42
C ASP A 20 -11.79 -14.37 -6.33
N PRO A 21 -10.50 -14.74 -6.39
CA PRO A 21 -9.49 -14.24 -5.45
C PRO A 21 -9.25 -12.74 -5.65
N ILE A 22 -8.91 -12.05 -4.56
CA ILE A 22 -8.38 -10.69 -4.59
C ILE A 22 -6.87 -10.74 -4.48
N HIS A 23 -6.19 -9.99 -5.34
CA HIS A 23 -4.75 -9.77 -5.25
C HIS A 23 -4.46 -8.47 -4.50
N LEU A 24 -3.51 -8.53 -3.56
CA LEU A 24 -3.05 -7.38 -2.79
C LEU A 24 -1.61 -7.06 -3.17
N ASN A 25 -1.43 -5.94 -3.83
CA ASN A 25 -0.13 -5.45 -4.28
C ASN A 25 0.26 -4.30 -3.35
N ILE A 26 1.48 -4.33 -2.83
CA ILE A 26 1.92 -3.38 -1.79
C ILE A 26 3.18 -2.67 -2.26
N GLY A 27 3.14 -1.33 -2.27
CA GLY A 27 4.31 -0.48 -2.48
C GLY A 27 4.72 0.24 -1.20
N ILE A 28 6.01 0.17 -0.84
CA ILE A 28 6.55 0.84 0.35
C ILE A 28 7.68 1.77 -0.05
N SER A 29 7.58 3.05 0.34
CA SER A 29 8.63 4.03 0.12
C SER A 29 8.97 4.77 1.40
N THR A 30 10.18 5.31 1.47
CA THR A 30 10.64 6.05 2.63
C THR A 30 11.45 7.28 2.23
N GLY A 31 11.08 8.44 2.75
CA GLY A 31 11.62 9.73 2.39
C GLY A 31 10.78 10.85 3.01
N GLU A 32 11.09 12.08 2.64
CA GLU A 32 10.36 13.26 3.14
C GLU A 32 8.96 13.35 2.52
N ALA A 33 8.02 13.86 3.31
CA ALA A 33 6.65 14.11 2.90
C ALA A 33 6.06 15.21 3.80
N VAL A 34 5.06 15.93 3.29
CA VAL A 34 4.30 16.92 4.04
C VAL A 34 3.00 16.27 4.49
N ALA A 35 2.71 16.29 5.79
CA ALA A 35 1.47 15.79 6.37
C ALA A 35 0.62 16.95 6.89
N GLY A 36 -0.71 16.89 6.68
CA GLY A 36 -1.61 17.91 7.20
C GLY A 36 -3.06 17.72 6.80
N ASN A 37 -3.93 18.61 7.31
CA ASN A 37 -5.34 18.67 6.94
C ASN A 37 -5.49 19.36 5.58
N MET A 38 -6.07 18.66 4.61
CA MET A 38 -6.30 19.17 3.26
C MET A 38 -7.77 19.03 2.87
N GLY A 39 -8.31 20.04 2.21
CA GLY A 39 -9.68 20.07 1.71
C GLY A 39 -10.40 21.37 2.03
N SER A 40 -11.71 21.41 1.76
CA SER A 40 -12.55 22.53 2.12
C SER A 40 -12.84 22.55 3.63
N PRO A 41 -13.29 23.67 4.20
CA PRO A 41 -13.73 23.73 5.60
C PRO A 41 -14.80 22.68 5.94
N SER A 42 -15.65 22.33 4.98
CA SER A 42 -16.70 21.31 5.11
C SER A 42 -16.20 19.87 4.97
N ARG A 43 -14.98 19.64 4.49
CA ARG A 43 -14.41 18.30 4.28
C ARG A 43 -12.88 18.34 4.32
N LEU A 44 -12.34 18.32 5.53
CA LEU A 44 -10.90 18.20 5.78
C LEU A 44 -10.51 16.72 5.92
N ASN A 45 -9.47 16.31 5.20
CA ASN A 45 -8.83 15.00 5.35
C ASN A 45 -7.39 15.19 5.82
N TYR A 46 -6.98 14.48 6.87
CA TYR A 46 -5.58 14.38 7.21
C TYR A 46 -4.88 13.46 6.20
N THR A 47 -3.95 14.01 5.42
CA THR A 47 -3.29 13.30 4.33
C THR A 47 -1.82 13.67 4.24
N VAL A 48 -1.09 12.91 3.43
CA VAL A 48 0.34 13.09 3.15
C VAL A 48 0.56 13.36 1.67
N LEU A 49 1.43 14.31 1.35
CA LEU A 49 1.85 14.64 0.00
C LEU A 49 3.37 14.59 -0.14
N GLY A 50 3.85 14.25 -1.33
CA GLY A 50 5.27 14.32 -1.68
C GLY A 50 5.69 13.25 -2.67
N GLU A 51 6.90 13.40 -3.20
CA GLU A 51 7.50 12.45 -4.13
C GLU A 51 7.58 11.04 -3.53
N THR A 52 7.93 10.93 -2.24
CA THR A 52 7.96 9.65 -1.50
C THR A 52 6.62 8.91 -1.58
N VAL A 53 5.50 9.63 -1.42
CA VAL A 53 4.14 9.07 -1.45
C VAL A 53 3.79 8.60 -2.85
N ASN A 54 4.09 9.41 -3.86
CA ASN A 54 3.88 9.05 -5.26
C ASN A 54 4.72 7.83 -5.67
N LEU A 55 5.95 7.73 -5.19
CA LEU A 55 6.81 6.56 -5.42
C LEU A 55 6.21 5.30 -4.77
N ALA A 56 5.68 5.39 -3.54
CA ALA A 56 5.00 4.25 -2.92
C ALA A 56 3.79 3.78 -3.75
N ALA A 57 2.98 4.71 -4.27
CA ALA A 57 1.86 4.39 -5.16
C ALA A 57 2.33 3.69 -6.45
N ARG A 58 3.33 4.24 -7.14
CA ARG A 58 3.91 3.63 -8.35
C ARG A 58 4.49 2.24 -8.10
N LEU A 59 5.14 2.01 -6.95
CA LEU A 59 5.62 0.69 -6.57
C LEU A 59 4.46 -0.29 -6.35
N SER A 60 3.34 0.19 -5.80
CA SER A 60 2.13 -0.64 -5.62
C SER A 60 1.50 -1.02 -6.94
N GLU A 61 1.48 -0.12 -7.93
CA GLU A 61 0.97 -0.37 -9.28
C GLU A 61 1.89 -1.30 -10.08
N ALA A 62 3.20 -1.18 -9.91
CA ALA A 62 4.19 -2.01 -10.59
C ALA A 62 4.34 -3.42 -9.99
N ALA A 63 3.91 -3.61 -8.73
CA ALA A 63 3.95 -4.90 -8.06
C ALA A 63 3.00 -5.89 -8.73
N LYS A 64 3.48 -7.12 -8.94
CA LYS A 64 2.67 -8.24 -9.43
C LYS A 64 1.69 -8.71 -8.35
N ASP A 65 0.74 -9.56 -8.75
CA ASP A 65 -0.29 -10.10 -7.88
C ASP A 65 0.28 -10.75 -6.61
N GLY A 66 -0.02 -10.16 -5.45
CA GLY A 66 0.46 -10.63 -4.14
C GLY A 66 1.90 -10.22 -3.80
N GLU A 67 2.51 -9.34 -4.59
CA GLU A 67 3.88 -8.88 -4.38
C GLU A 67 3.94 -7.67 -3.44
N THR A 68 5.09 -7.53 -2.76
CA THR A 68 5.42 -6.33 -2.00
C THR A 68 6.74 -5.76 -2.52
N LEU A 69 6.66 -4.59 -3.14
CA LEU A 69 7.83 -3.85 -3.59
C LEU A 69 8.19 -2.76 -2.59
N MET A 70 9.49 -2.54 -2.41
CA MET A 70 9.98 -1.47 -1.56
C MET A 70 11.08 -0.66 -2.24
N SER A 71 11.09 0.64 -1.97
CA SER A 71 12.14 1.54 -2.42
C SER A 71 13.50 1.16 -1.82
N SER A 72 14.59 1.53 -2.50
CA SER A 72 15.94 1.34 -1.99
C SER A 72 16.18 2.06 -0.65
N SER A 73 15.52 3.20 -0.41
CA SER A 73 15.62 3.92 0.87
C SER A 73 14.93 3.17 2.01
N THR A 74 13.76 2.58 1.76
CA THR A 74 13.11 1.67 2.72
C THR A 74 14.01 0.47 3.00
N ARG A 75 14.50 -0.21 1.95
CA ARG A 75 15.35 -1.40 2.09
C ARG A 75 16.58 -1.14 2.97
N ARG A 76 17.24 0.01 2.80
CA ARG A 76 18.41 0.38 3.62
C ARG A 76 18.09 0.67 5.09
N ARG A 77 16.86 1.02 5.44
CA ARG A 77 16.47 1.32 6.82
C ARG A 77 16.03 0.09 7.61
N VAL A 78 15.69 -1.01 6.92
CA VAL A 78 15.17 -2.24 7.53
C VAL A 78 16.12 -3.43 7.38
N ALA A 79 17.21 -3.26 6.62
CA ALA A 79 18.33 -4.20 6.54
C ALA A 79 19.35 -3.88 7.62
#